data_AF-A0A4S2EL09-F1
#
_entry.id   AF-A0A4S2EL09-F1
#
_cell.length_a   1.000
_cell.length_b   1.000
_cell.length_c   1.000
_cell.angle_alpha   90.00
_cell.angle_beta   90.00
_cell.angle_gamma   90.00
#
_symmetry.space_group_name_H-M   'P 1'
#
loop_
_entity.id
_entity.type
_entity.pdbx_description
1 polymer ?
#
loop_
_entity_poly.entity_id
_entity_poly.type
_entity_poly.pdbx_seq_one_letter_code
_entity_poly.pdbx_strand_id
1 'polypeptide(L)'
;MTETVVEKIESRQNHSKAWRLSNKESGCFLDVTFNIDLEKTMKEQRNFSFSRFVSEQLNELSKMVPSLTSNYSLAIDRAAVGPAYLPLDNAKAKPLLTQLA
;
A
#
# COMPACT_ATOMS: atom_id res chain seq x y z
N MET A 1 9.52 -19.93 -5.82
CA MET A 1 9.15 -18.90 -4.83
C MET A 1 8.94 -17.63 -5.62
N THR A 2 7.72 -17.10 -5.65
CA THR A 2 7.43 -15.89 -6.41
C THR A 2 8.13 -14.72 -5.73
N GLU A 3 9.16 -14.16 -6.35
CA GLU A 3 9.89 -13.02 -5.80
C GLU A 3 9.07 -11.74 -5.97
N THR A 4 8.48 -11.27 -4.87
CA THR A 4 7.89 -9.93 -4.81
C THR A 4 8.96 -8.93 -4.43
N VAL A 5 9.21 -7.95 -5.29
CA VAL A 5 10.13 -6.85 -5.02
C VAL A 5 9.34 -5.67 -4.48
N VAL A 6 9.85 -5.03 -3.43
CA VAL A 6 9.24 -3.84 -2.83
C VAL A 6 10.19 -2.67 -2.99
N GLU A 7 9.78 -1.66 -3.76
CA GLU A 7 10.57 -0.48 -4.07
C GLU A 7 9.82 0.78 -3.65
N LYS A 8 10.53 1.71 -2.99
CA LYS A 8 9.97 3.04 -2.74
C LYS A 8 10.07 3.84 -4.04
N ILE A 9 8.97 4.42 -4.49
CA ILE A 9 8.92 5.24 -5.71
C ILE A 9 8.65 6.70 -5.35
N GLU A 10 9.14 7.62 -6.18
CA GLU A 10 8.85 9.04 -6.02
C GLU A 10 7.36 9.29 -6.27
N SER A 11 6.66 9.81 -5.25
CA SER A 11 5.35 10.37 -5.48
C SER A 11 5.52 11.76 -6.08
N ARG A 12 4.99 11.96 -7.30
CA ARG A 12 4.93 13.29 -7.93
C ARG A 12 4.03 14.27 -7.17
N GLN A 13 3.24 13.77 -6.21
CA GLN A 13 2.39 14.58 -5.35
C GLN A 13 3.08 14.77 -3.99
N ASN A 14 3.37 16.01 -3.64
CA ASN A 14 4.01 16.40 -2.37
C ASN A 14 3.28 15.92 -1.09
N HIS A 15 2.09 15.35 -1.22
CA HIS A 15 1.23 14.91 -0.11
C HIS A 15 1.13 13.38 0.05
N SER A 16 1.97 12.60 -0.62
CA SER A 16 1.94 11.15 -0.47
C SER A 16 3.30 10.47 -0.54
N LYS A 17 3.38 9.27 0.03
CA LYS A 17 4.55 8.38 -0.07
C LYS A 17 4.12 7.13 -0.81
N ALA A 18 4.89 6.72 -1.82
CA ALA A 18 4.50 5.63 -2.70
C ALA A 18 5.52 4.49 -2.70
N TRP A 19 5.02 3.26 -2.82
CA TRP A 19 5.80 2.04 -2.97
C TRP A 19 5.22 1.20 -4.10
N ARG A 20 6.09 0.56 -4.86
CA ARG A 20 5.73 -0.43 -5.87
C ARG A 20 6.04 -1.82 -5.33
N LEU A 21 5.07 -2.70 -5.41
CA LEU A 21 5.25 -4.13 -5.20
C LEU A 21 5.14 -4.82 -6.56
N SER A 22 6.22 -5.41 -7.06
CA SER A 22 6.25 -6.04 -8.38
C SER A 22 6.51 -7.54 -8.28
N ASN A 23 5.81 -8.31 -9.10
CA ASN A 23 6.09 -9.73 -9.28
C ASN A 23 7.01 -9.89 -10.50
N LYS A 24 8.26 -10.31 -10.26
CA LYS A 24 9.26 -10.49 -11.32
C LYS A 24 8.85 -11.47 -12.42
N GLU A 25 8.08 -12.51 -12.07
CA GLU A 25 7.69 -13.56 -13.03
C GLU A 25 6.60 -13.07 -13.98
N SER A 26 5.59 -12.37 -13.46
CA SER A 26 4.46 -11.87 -14.26
C SER A 26 4.72 -10.51 -14.92
N GLY A 27 5.66 -9.72 -14.39
CA GLY A 27 5.83 -8.31 -14.74
C GLY A 27 4.73 -7.39 -14.19
N CYS A 28 3.67 -7.93 -13.56
CA CYS A 28 2.61 -7.15 -12.95
C CYS A 28 3.07 -6.49 -11.64
N PHE A 29 2.46 -5.34 -11.34
CA PHE A 29 2.76 -4.60 -10.11
C PHE A 29 1.53 -3.99 -9.43
N LEU A 30 1.71 -3.68 -8.15
CA LEU A 30 0.79 -2.91 -7.32
C LEU A 30 1.51 -1.66 -6.79
N ASP A 31 1.03 -0.49 -7.19
CA ASP A 31 1.48 0.79 -6.63
C ASP A 31 0.64 1.16 -5.41
N VAL A 32 1.26 1.25 -4.25
CA VAL A 32 0.62 1.59 -2.98
C VAL A 32 1.03 3.00 -2.59
N THR A 33 0.04 3.89 -2.48
CA THR A 33 0.25 5.30 -2.13
C THR A 33 -0.35 5.59 -0.77
N PHE A 34 0.46 6.03 0.19
CA PHE A 34 0.01 6.42 1.53
C PHE A 34 -0.10 7.95 1.62
N ASN A 35 -1.24 8.43 2.09
CA ASN A 35 -1.46 9.86 2.30
C ASN A 35 -0.62 10.38 3.51
N ILE A 36 0.07 11.51 3.36
CA ILE A 36 0.84 12.14 4.45
C ILE A 36 -0.05 12.63 5.59
N ASP A 37 -1.31 12.99 5.31
CA ASP A 37 -2.27 13.37 6.36
C ASP A 37 -2.58 12.19 7.30
N LEU A 38 -2.49 10.95 6.79
CA LEU A 38 -2.59 9.74 7.60
C LEU A 38 -1.42 9.66 8.58
N GLU A 39 -0.19 9.91 8.12
CA GLU A 39 1.00 9.94 8.97
C GLU A 39 0.87 10.97 10.09
N LYS A 40 0.42 12.19 9.75
CA LYS A 40 0.20 13.25 10.73
C LYS A 40 -0.82 12.83 11.79
N THR A 41 -1.97 12.32 11.34
CA THR A 41 -3.05 11.91 12.25
C THR A 41 -2.63 10.75 13.16
N MET A 42 -1.88 9.77 12.64
CA MET A 42 -1.39 8.62 13.42
C MET A 42 -0.41 9.05 14.51
N LYS A 43 0.51 9.98 14.19
CA LYS A 43 1.46 10.54 15.16
C LYS A 43 0.74 11.35 16.23
N GLU A 44 -0.17 12.24 15.84
CA GLU A 44 -0.83 13.18 16.75
C GLU A 44 -1.87 12.50 17.66
N GLN A 45 -2.66 11.56 17.14
CA GLN A 45 -3.79 11.00 17.92
C GLN A 45 -3.42 9.80 18.80
N ARG A 46 -2.41 9.02 18.42
CA ARG A 46 -2.12 7.73 19.07
C ARG A 46 -0.62 7.52 19.34
N ASN A 47 0.24 8.45 18.92
CA ASN A 47 1.69 8.28 18.89
C ASN A 47 2.11 6.99 18.15
N PHE A 48 1.38 6.64 17.09
CA PHE A 48 1.65 5.44 16.31
C PHE A 48 2.80 5.63 15.32
N SER A 49 3.61 4.58 15.19
CA SER A 49 4.70 4.55 14.22
C SER A 49 4.15 4.34 12.81
N PHE A 50 4.13 5.42 12.03
CA PHE A 50 3.73 5.36 10.62
C PHE A 50 4.64 4.44 9.80
N SER A 51 5.95 4.42 10.08
CA SER A 51 6.88 3.52 9.38
C SER A 51 6.57 2.05 9.64
N ARG A 52 6.24 1.70 10.89
CA ARG A 52 5.80 0.35 11.24
C ARG A 52 4.53 -0.03 10.49
N PHE A 53 3.54 0.86 10.48
CA PHE A 53 2.28 0.66 9.76
C PHE A 53 2.51 0.42 8.26
N VAL A 54 3.35 1.25 7.61
CA VAL A 54 3.71 1.06 6.21
C VAL A 54 4.33 -0.32 5.97
N SER A 55 5.30 -0.73 6.80
CA SER A 55 5.91 -2.05 6.67
C SER A 55 4.91 -3.20 6.83
N GLU A 56 4.01 -3.12 7.81
CA GLU A 56 2.96 -4.12 8.01
C GLU A 56 1.98 -4.15 6.82
N GLN A 57 1.58 -2.99 6.32
CA GLN A 57 0.70 -2.88 5.16
C GLN A 57 1.32 -3.46 3.88
N LEU A 58 2.60 -3.16 3.62
CA LEU A 58 3.32 -3.70 2.46
C LEU A 58 3.50 -5.22 2.58
N ASN A 59 3.77 -5.74 3.79
CA ASN A 59 3.86 -7.17 4.03
C ASN A 59 2.53 -7.89 3.76
N GLU A 60 1.40 -7.34 4.21
CA GLU A 60 0.09 -7.92 3.90
C GLU A 60 -0.19 -7.91 2.39
N LEU A 61 0.00 -6.76 1.72
CA LEU A 61 -0.26 -6.63 0.28
C LEU A 61 0.70 -7.43 -0.60
N SER A 62 1.93 -7.69 -0.15
CA SER A 62 2.87 -8.54 -0.90
C SER A 62 2.32 -9.95 -1.15
N LYS A 63 1.44 -10.45 -0.27
CA LYS A 63 0.84 -11.79 -0.38
C LYS A 63 -0.14 -11.89 -1.56
N MET A 64 -0.72 -10.77 -2.03
CA MET A 64 -1.62 -10.78 -3.18
C MET A 64 -0.92 -10.52 -4.52
N VAL A 65 0.28 -9.94 -4.51
CA VAL A 65 1.04 -9.58 -5.71
C VAL A 65 1.24 -10.76 -6.69
N PRO A 66 1.55 -11.99 -6.23
CA PRO A 66 1.63 -13.16 -7.11
C PRO A 66 0.36 -13.49 -7.90
N SER A 67 -0.81 -13.08 -7.40
CA SER A 67 -2.12 -13.38 -7.98
C SER A 67 -2.67 -12.26 -8.87
N LEU A 68 -1.91 -11.18 -9.07
CA LEU A 68 -2.33 -10.06 -9.90
C LEU A 68 -2.26 -10.44 -11.39
N THR A 69 -3.32 -10.12 -12.13
CA THR A 69 -3.43 -10.36 -13.58
C THR A 69 -3.15 -9.11 -14.42
N SER A 70 -2.97 -7.96 -13.76
CA SER A 70 -2.76 -6.65 -14.38
C SER A 70 -2.01 -5.73 -13.41
N ASN A 71 -1.75 -4.51 -13.85
CA ASN A 71 -1.15 -3.48 -13.02
C ASN A 71 -2.24 -2.75 -12.23
N TYR A 72 -2.01 -2.51 -10.95
CA TYR A 72 -2.99 -1.88 -10.08
C TYR A 72 -2.36 -0.77 -9.25
N SER A 73 -3.20 0.14 -8.78
CA SER A 73 -2.87 1.13 -7.76
C SER A 73 -3.84 1.03 -6.58
N LEU A 74 -3.34 1.33 -5.39
CA LEU A 74 -4.09 1.35 -4.14
C LEU A 74 -3.71 2.59 -3.33
N ALA A 75 -4.70 3.42 -3.03
CA ALA A 75 -4.54 4.56 -2.12
C ALA A 75 -4.90 4.12 -0.69
N ILE A 76 -3.97 4.31 0.24
CA ILE A 76 -4.16 4.09 1.67
C ILE A 76 -4.38 5.44 2.34
N ASP A 77 -5.63 5.68 2.74
CA ASP A 77 -6.06 6.84 3.51
C ASP A 77 -6.80 6.41 4.78
N ARG A 78 -7.24 7.39 5.56
CA ARG A 78 -7.98 7.13 6.82
C ARG A 78 -9.31 6.42 6.59
N ALA A 79 -9.97 6.64 5.45
CA ALA A 79 -11.24 5.98 5.14
C ALA A 79 -11.04 4.49 4.88
N ALA A 80 -9.92 4.12 4.23
CA ALA A 80 -9.58 2.73 3.97
C ALA A 80 -9.26 1.94 5.25
N VAL A 81 -8.40 2.48 6.14
CA VAL A 81 -7.88 1.73 7.32
C VAL A 81 -8.70 1.93 8.60
N GLY A 82 -9.64 2.88 8.57
CA GLY A 82 -10.48 3.23 9.71
C GLY A 82 -9.73 3.86 10.90
N PRO A 83 -10.43 4.15 12.01
CA PRO A 83 -9.87 4.87 13.16
C PRO A 83 -8.87 4.04 14.00
N ALA A 84 -8.80 2.73 13.74
CA ALA A 84 -7.87 1.82 14.39
C ALA A 84 -6.54 1.69 13.64
N TYR A 85 -6.42 2.25 12.42
CA TYR A 85 -5.24 2.16 11.57
C TYR A 85 -4.77 0.71 11.34
N LEU A 86 -5.73 -0.20 11.16
CA LEU A 86 -5.42 -1.60 10.92
C LEU A 86 -5.01 -1.79 9.46
N PRO A 87 -3.93 -2.55 9.18
CA PRO A 87 -3.56 -2.86 7.82
C PRO A 87 -4.71 -3.53 7.05
N LEU A 88 -4.86 -3.17 5.78
CA LEU A 88 -5.80 -3.82 4.88
C LEU A 88 -5.32 -5.23 4.56
N ASP A 89 -6.16 -6.21 4.85
CA ASP A 89 -6.01 -7.58 4.34
C ASP A 89 -6.36 -7.63 2.83
N ASN A 90 -5.97 -8.72 2.17
CA ASN A 90 -6.20 -8.91 0.73
C ASN A 90 -7.69 -8.83 0.34
N ALA A 91 -8.61 -9.22 1.23
CA ALA A 91 -10.03 -9.21 0.92
C ALA A 91 -10.60 -7.78 0.92
N LYS A 92 -10.13 -6.93 1.84
CA LYS A 92 -10.49 -5.51 1.93
C LYS A 92 -9.75 -4.65 0.92
N ALA A 93 -8.53 -5.03 0.53
CA ALA A 93 -7.74 -4.30 -0.46
C ALA A 93 -8.28 -4.48 -1.89
N LYS A 94 -8.72 -5.69 -2.25
CA LYS A 94 -9.26 -6.02 -3.59
C LYS A 94 -10.30 -5.03 -4.13
N PRO A 95 -11.38 -4.68 -3.41
CA PRO A 95 -12.39 -3.75 -3.93
C PRO A 95 -11.88 -2.30 -4.05
N LEU A 96 -10.74 -1.96 -3.44
CA LEU A 96 -10.13 -0.63 -3.48
C LEU A 96 -9.05 -0.50 -4.57
N LEU A 97 -8.76 -1.58 -5.30
CA LEU A 97 -7.79 -1.56 -6.38
C LEU A 97 -8.33 -0.77 -7.56
N THR A 98 -7.51 0.15 -8.07
CA THR A 98 -7.74 0.82 -9.34
C THR A 98 -6.81 0.22 -10.39
N GLN A 99 -7.37 -0.40 -11.42
CA GLN A 99 -6.58 -0.96 -12.52
C GLN A 99 -5.90 0.15 -13.31
N LEU A 100 -4.60 -0.02 -13.57
CA LEU A 100 -3.80 0.87 -14.39
C LEU A 100 -3.80 0.35 -15.83
N ALA A 101 -4.04 1.24 -16.79
CA ALA A 101 -4.03 0.95 -18.22
C ALA A 101 -2.60 0.78 -18.75
#